data_AF-A0AAD7MWW6-F1
#
_entry.id   AF-A0AAD7MWW6-F1
#
_cell.length_a   1.000
_cell.length_b   1.000
_cell.length_c   1.000
_cell.angle_alpha   90.00
_cell.angle_beta   90.00
_cell.angle_gamma   90.00
#
_symmetry.space_group_name_H-M   'P 1'
#
loop_
_entity.id
_entity.type
_entity.pdbx_description
1 polymer ?
#
loop_
_entity_poly.entity_id
_entity_poly.type
_entity_poly.pdbx_seq_one_letter_code
_entity_poly.pdbx_strand_id
1 'polypeptide(L)'
;MSMSPEPKEDPLNNRHHPDFYFPDGNAIFSLFSRDFPDGLLYNLHSAILSEGNFDESPIALPSCISALDFDSLLAYLYNGPSMYPDSEDFLISVMKMSAFLDIADGIEFATWEFIGHLGYFWLTQTKAKIQELRTKIAFHVPPIVSSSACDTPGPCFYSWNREWEERVRQLIHHPEEPISCLDLLDQLRNVHIDGLCNECQDLMVTWIWGKCLLTQEEGLIDKAVEALVDLQTEGPLRIALSASVAGAPTRLVVV
;
A
#
# COMPACT_ATOMS: atom_id res chain seq x y z
N MET A 1 -13.56 -47.28 -56.80
CA MET A 1 -13.30 -46.01 -56.09
C MET A 1 -13.76 -46.21 -54.66
N SER A 2 -12.83 -46.55 -53.77
CA SER A 2 -13.08 -46.68 -52.32
C SER A 2 -12.94 -45.30 -51.69
N MET A 3 -14.01 -44.83 -51.06
CA MET A 3 -13.96 -43.65 -50.19
C MET A 3 -13.50 -44.11 -48.81
N SER A 4 -12.34 -43.62 -48.36
CA SER A 4 -11.92 -43.73 -46.97
C SER A 4 -12.80 -42.84 -46.09
N PRO A 5 -13.15 -43.29 -44.87
CA PRO A 5 -13.97 -42.47 -43.96
C PRO A 5 -13.14 -41.32 -43.38
N GLU A 6 -13.74 -40.14 -43.33
CA GLU A 6 -13.20 -38.96 -42.66
C GLU A 6 -13.07 -39.19 -41.14
N PRO A 7 -11.97 -38.74 -40.51
CA PRO A 7 -11.81 -38.80 -39.07
C PRO A 7 -12.77 -37.80 -38.42
N LYS A 8 -13.58 -38.26 -37.47
CA LYS A 8 -14.37 -37.39 -36.61
C LYS A 8 -13.43 -36.70 -35.63
N GLU A 9 -13.27 -35.39 -35.77
CA GLU A 9 -12.61 -34.57 -34.76
C GLU A 9 -13.45 -34.53 -33.49
N ASP A 10 -12.82 -34.82 -32.37
CA ASP A 10 -13.41 -34.83 -31.03
C ASP A 10 -13.37 -33.40 -30.47
N PRO A 11 -14.52 -32.72 -30.26
CA PRO A 11 -14.57 -31.28 -29.98
C PRO A 11 -14.15 -30.89 -28.54
N LEU A 12 -13.52 -31.80 -27.79
CA LEU A 12 -13.08 -31.58 -26.41
C LEU A 12 -11.61 -31.93 -26.16
N ASN A 13 -10.75 -31.88 -27.18
CA ASN A 13 -9.30 -32.00 -26.96
C ASN A 13 -8.70 -30.67 -26.45
N ASN A 14 -9.13 -30.25 -25.25
CA ASN A 14 -8.41 -29.29 -24.43
C ASN A 14 -7.08 -29.95 -24.05
N ARG A 15 -5.98 -29.41 -24.59
CA ARG A 15 -4.63 -29.92 -24.36
C ARG A 15 -4.21 -29.64 -22.91
N HIS A 16 -4.51 -30.56 -22.01
CA HIS A 16 -4.00 -30.56 -20.63
C HIS A 16 -2.54 -31.05 -20.61
N HIS A 17 -1.69 -30.41 -19.80
CA HIS A 17 -0.31 -30.83 -19.58
C HIS A 17 -0.30 -32.07 -18.66
N PRO A 18 0.33 -33.19 -19.05
CA PRO A 18 0.18 -34.49 -18.36
C PRO A 18 0.73 -34.49 -16.92
N ASP A 19 1.66 -33.61 -16.59
CA ASP A 19 2.39 -33.66 -15.32
C ASP A 19 1.81 -32.75 -14.20
N PHE A 20 0.83 -31.90 -14.49
CA PHE A 20 0.38 -30.86 -13.54
C PHE A 20 -1.14 -30.83 -13.32
N TYR A 21 -1.85 -31.89 -13.68
CA TYR A 21 -3.29 -32.00 -13.49
C TYR A 21 -3.62 -33.15 -12.55
N PHE A 22 -4.30 -32.85 -11.45
CA PHE A 22 -4.75 -33.86 -10.50
C PHE A 22 -6.19 -34.29 -10.84
N PRO A 23 -6.54 -35.58 -10.72
CA PRO A 23 -7.89 -36.07 -11.00
C PRO A 23 -9.00 -35.47 -10.14
N ASP A 24 -8.64 -34.81 -9.03
CA ASP A 24 -9.55 -34.15 -8.09
C ASP A 24 -9.89 -32.70 -8.48
N GLY A 25 -9.37 -32.21 -9.62
CA GLY A 25 -9.62 -30.86 -10.12
C GLY A 25 -8.76 -29.78 -9.44
N ASN A 26 -7.77 -30.16 -8.63
CA ASN A 26 -6.81 -29.21 -8.09
C ASN A 26 -5.85 -28.74 -9.19
N ALA A 27 -5.68 -27.42 -9.29
CA ALA A 27 -4.68 -26.82 -10.17
C ALA A 27 -3.47 -26.44 -9.33
N ILE A 28 -2.29 -26.93 -9.73
CA ILE A 28 -1.02 -26.50 -9.15
C ILE A 28 -0.36 -25.51 -10.08
N PHE A 29 -0.06 -24.32 -9.56
CA PHE A 29 0.70 -23.32 -10.29
C PHE A 29 2.06 -23.15 -9.60
N SER A 30 3.11 -23.14 -10.40
CA SER A 30 4.47 -22.84 -9.94
C SER A 30 4.74 -21.36 -10.19
N LEU A 31 4.89 -20.58 -9.12
CA LEU A 31 5.35 -19.21 -9.20
C LEU A 31 6.86 -19.17 -9.00
N PHE A 32 7.57 -18.64 -9.99
CA PHE A 32 9.01 -18.43 -9.92
C PHE A 32 9.28 -16.97 -9.57
N SER A 33 10.03 -16.74 -8.50
CA SER A 33 10.53 -15.42 -8.11
C SER A 33 12.05 -15.48 -8.00
N ARG A 34 12.70 -14.31 -8.06
CA ARG A 34 14.15 -14.18 -7.88
C ARG A 34 14.61 -14.70 -6.52
N ASP A 35 13.74 -14.61 -5.52
CA ASP A 35 14.01 -15.05 -4.15
C ASP A 35 13.72 -16.56 -3.93
N PHE A 36 12.99 -17.19 -4.86
CA PHE A 36 12.62 -18.60 -4.82
C PHE A 36 12.92 -19.26 -6.17
N PRO A 37 14.21 -19.50 -6.49
CA PRO A 37 14.63 -20.03 -7.80
C PRO A 37 14.09 -21.45 -8.05
N ASP A 38 13.78 -22.20 -6.99
CA ASP A 38 13.20 -23.54 -7.07
C ASP A 38 11.68 -23.53 -7.30
N GLY A 39 11.05 -22.35 -7.28
CA GLY A 39 9.60 -22.17 -7.44
C GLY A 39 8.81 -22.48 -6.17
N LEU A 40 7.72 -21.72 -5.96
CA LEU A 40 6.71 -22.05 -4.95
C LEU A 40 5.51 -22.69 -5.66
N LEU A 41 5.15 -23.90 -5.21
CA LEU A 41 3.96 -24.61 -5.70
C LEU A 41 2.75 -24.20 -4.85
N TYR A 42 1.77 -23.58 -5.49
CA TYR A 42 0.48 -23.27 -4.87
C TYR A 42 -0.54 -24.30 -5.32
N ASN A 43 -1.18 -24.96 -4.36
CA ASN A 43 -2.34 -25.79 -4.62
C ASN A 43 -3.60 -24.94 -4.47
N LEU A 44 -4.23 -24.61 -5.61
CA LEU A 44 -5.56 -24.02 -5.61
C LEU A 44 -6.56 -25.15 -5.41
N HIS A 45 -7.06 -25.23 -4.17
CA HIS A 45 -8.09 -26.20 -3.79
C HIS A 45 -9.28 -26.09 -4.74
N SER A 46 -9.77 -27.22 -5.27
CA SER A 46 -10.83 -27.26 -6.29
C SER A 46 -12.11 -26.52 -5.88
N ALA A 47 -12.37 -26.41 -4.58
CA ALA A 47 -13.45 -25.58 -4.03
C ALA A 47 -13.35 -24.09 -4.45
N ILE A 48 -12.13 -23.53 -4.52
CA ILE A 48 -11.89 -22.15 -4.98
C ILE A 48 -12.16 -22.02 -6.48
N LEU A 49 -11.93 -23.09 -7.25
CA LEU A 49 -12.25 -23.12 -8.68
C LEU A 49 -13.75 -23.29 -8.94
N SER A 50 -14.54 -23.74 -7.96
CA SER A 50 -16.00 -23.85 -8.09
C SER A 50 -16.77 -22.62 -7.60
N GLU A 51 -16.16 -21.80 -6.74
CA GLU A 51 -16.79 -20.63 -6.16
C GLU A 51 -16.96 -19.50 -7.18
N GLY A 52 -18.17 -18.97 -7.31
CA GLY A 52 -18.52 -17.90 -8.24
C GLY A 52 -18.71 -18.30 -9.70
N ASN A 53 -18.52 -19.58 -10.05
CA ASN A 53 -18.69 -20.08 -11.42
C ASN A 53 -20.14 -20.46 -11.76
N PHE A 54 -20.98 -20.73 -10.76
CA PHE A 54 -22.37 -21.14 -10.91
C PHE A 54 -23.28 -20.46 -9.88
N ASP A 55 -24.56 -20.30 -10.21
CA ASP A 55 -25.56 -19.75 -9.28
C ASP A 55 -25.73 -20.65 -8.03
N GLU A 56 -25.49 -21.97 -8.17
CA GLU A 56 -25.52 -22.93 -7.06
C GLU A 56 -24.28 -22.87 -6.16
N SER A 57 -23.26 -22.10 -6.53
CA SER A 57 -22.01 -21.93 -5.77
C SER A 57 -21.56 -20.47 -5.82
N PRO A 58 -22.30 -19.55 -5.20
CA PRO A 58 -21.98 -18.12 -5.23
C PRO A 58 -20.67 -17.83 -4.48
N ILE A 59 -20.06 -16.68 -4.77
CA ILE A 59 -18.94 -16.16 -3.98
C ILE A 59 -19.45 -15.79 -2.59
N ALA A 60 -18.98 -16.49 -1.57
CA ALA A 60 -19.34 -16.24 -0.18
C ALA A 60 -18.46 -15.13 0.38
N LEU A 61 -19.08 -13.99 0.69
CA LEU A 61 -18.38 -12.91 1.39
C LEU A 61 -18.15 -13.29 2.87
N PRO A 62 -17.02 -12.86 3.47
CA PRO A 62 -16.79 -13.02 4.90
C PRO A 62 -17.94 -12.45 5.74
N SER A 63 -18.28 -13.11 6.84
CA SER A 63 -19.41 -12.71 7.71
C SER A 63 -19.25 -11.34 8.39
N CYS A 64 -18.05 -10.74 8.33
CA CYS A 64 -17.80 -9.38 8.81
C CYS A 64 -18.21 -8.28 7.81
N ILE A 65 -18.60 -8.67 6.59
CA ILE A 65 -19.08 -7.76 5.54
C ILE A 65 -20.60 -7.71 5.61
N SER A 66 -21.13 -6.50 5.79
CA SER A 66 -22.58 -6.29 5.79
C SER A 66 -23.10 -6.25 4.35
N ALA A 67 -24.34 -6.71 4.14
CA ALA A 67 -24.98 -6.59 2.83
C ALA A 67 -25.07 -5.12 2.39
N LEU A 68 -25.29 -4.20 3.34
CA LEU A 68 -25.35 -2.77 3.07
C LEU A 68 -24.00 -2.21 2.58
N ASP A 69 -22.89 -2.68 3.14
CA ASP A 69 -21.55 -2.24 2.73
C ASP A 69 -21.30 -2.64 1.27
N PHE A 70 -21.64 -3.88 0.94
CA PHE A 70 -21.49 -4.42 -0.41
C PHE A 70 -22.44 -3.73 -1.40
N ASP A 71 -23.70 -3.53 -1.04
CA ASP A 71 -24.68 -2.81 -1.87
C ASP A 71 -24.23 -1.37 -2.16
N SER A 72 -23.60 -0.70 -1.18
CA SER A 72 -23.03 0.64 -1.37
C SER A 72 -21.90 0.64 -2.39
N LEU A 73 -21.00 -0.36 -2.33
CA LEU A 73 -19.95 -0.52 -3.34
C LEU A 73 -20.55 -0.79 -4.72
N LEU A 74 -21.54 -1.69 -4.84
CA LEU A 74 -22.20 -1.96 -6.12
C LEU A 74 -22.86 -0.70 -6.69
N ALA A 75 -23.56 0.06 -5.84
CA ALA A 75 -24.17 1.32 -6.24
C ALA A 75 -23.12 2.32 -6.77
N TYR A 76 -21.95 2.40 -6.14
CA TYR A 76 -20.83 3.20 -6.64
C TYR A 76 -20.31 2.71 -7.99
N LEU A 77 -20.02 1.41 -8.13
CA LEU A 77 -19.45 0.84 -9.36
C LEU A 77 -20.40 0.96 -10.57
N TYR A 78 -21.71 0.80 -10.37
CA TYR A 78 -22.69 0.81 -11.47
C TYR A 78 -23.25 2.19 -11.80
N ASN A 79 -23.43 3.06 -10.80
CA ASN A 79 -24.02 4.39 -11.03
C ASN A 79 -22.97 5.50 -11.14
N GLY A 80 -21.74 5.22 -10.72
CA GLY A 80 -20.62 6.14 -10.72
C GLY A 80 -20.73 7.27 -9.68
N PRO A 81 -19.74 8.18 -9.64
CA PRO A 81 -19.60 9.23 -8.63
C PRO A 81 -20.65 10.36 -8.67
N SER A 82 -21.76 10.22 -9.41
CA SER A 82 -22.71 11.34 -9.62
C SER A 82 -24.12 11.07 -9.13
N MET A 83 -24.41 9.84 -8.68
CA MET A 83 -25.77 9.39 -8.35
C MET A 83 -25.90 8.78 -6.95
N TYR A 84 -24.91 8.92 -6.08
CA TYR A 84 -24.96 8.33 -4.74
C TYR A 84 -25.62 9.28 -3.71
N PRO A 85 -26.12 8.73 -2.60
CA PRO A 85 -26.59 9.53 -1.47
C PRO A 85 -25.39 10.23 -0.84
N ASP A 86 -25.47 11.55 -0.62
CA ASP A 86 -24.48 12.31 0.16
C ASP A 86 -24.59 11.93 1.65
N SER A 87 -24.16 10.70 1.96
CA SER A 87 -24.14 10.15 3.31
C SER A 87 -22.76 9.61 3.65
N GLU A 88 -22.31 9.94 4.85
CA GLU A 88 -21.03 9.49 5.39
C GLU A 88 -20.93 7.96 5.44
N ASP A 89 -22.03 7.30 5.83
CA ASP A 89 -22.13 5.83 5.88
C ASP A 89 -21.89 5.17 4.51
N PHE A 90 -22.33 5.83 3.43
CA PHE A 90 -22.09 5.34 2.07
C PHE A 90 -20.60 5.43 1.71
N LEU A 91 -19.96 6.57 1.96
CA LEU A 91 -18.53 6.75 1.69
C LEU A 91 -17.66 5.80 2.52
N ILE A 92 -17.98 5.61 3.81
CA ILE A 92 -17.28 4.65 4.67
C ILE A 92 -17.45 3.23 4.12
N SER A 93 -18.65 2.86 3.69
CA SER A 93 -18.94 1.54 3.10
C SER A 93 -18.14 1.32 1.81
N VAL A 94 -18.15 2.29 0.89
CA VAL A 94 -17.38 2.23 -0.37
C VAL A 94 -15.89 2.14 -0.07
N MET A 95 -15.36 2.96 0.84
CA MET A 95 -13.95 2.92 1.22
C MET A 95 -13.55 1.57 1.81
N LYS A 96 -14.32 1.06 2.78
CA LYS A 96 -14.08 -0.23 3.44
C LYS A 96 -14.08 -1.39 2.43
N MET A 97 -15.09 -1.43 1.56
CA MET A 97 -15.22 -2.50 0.59
C MET A 97 -14.20 -2.41 -0.54
N SER A 98 -13.85 -1.19 -0.96
CA SER A 98 -12.79 -0.97 -1.93
C SER A 98 -11.42 -1.35 -1.38
N ALA A 99 -11.15 -1.07 -0.11
CA ALA A 99 -9.93 -1.57 0.56
C ALA A 99 -9.92 -3.10 0.68
N PHE A 100 -11.06 -3.72 0.98
CA PHE A 100 -11.17 -5.19 1.07
C PHE A 100 -10.95 -5.89 -0.28
N LEU A 101 -11.44 -5.31 -1.37
CA LEU A 101 -11.36 -5.89 -2.72
C LEU A 101 -10.22 -5.32 -3.58
N ASP A 102 -9.35 -4.48 -3.00
CA ASP A 102 -8.25 -3.81 -3.69
C ASP A 102 -8.68 -2.96 -4.91
N ILE A 103 -9.77 -2.19 -4.74
CA ILE A 103 -10.30 -1.28 -5.75
C ILE A 103 -9.78 0.13 -5.47
N ALA A 104 -8.60 0.46 -5.98
CA ALA A 104 -7.93 1.74 -5.71
C ALA A 104 -8.81 2.97 -6.01
N ASP A 105 -9.59 2.95 -7.10
CA ASP A 105 -10.48 4.04 -7.50
C ASP A 105 -11.54 4.36 -6.45
N GLY A 106 -12.15 3.33 -5.83
CA GLY A 106 -13.16 3.52 -4.80
C GLY A 106 -12.59 4.07 -3.49
N ILE A 107 -11.35 3.74 -3.15
CA ILE A 107 -10.63 4.32 -2.02
C ILE A 107 -10.35 5.80 -2.28
N GLU A 108 -9.83 6.13 -3.47
CA GLU A 108 -9.51 7.50 -3.86
C GLU A 108 -10.76 8.38 -3.86
N PHE A 109 -11.84 7.90 -4.51
CA PHE A 109 -13.13 8.57 -4.54
C PHE A 109 -13.69 8.83 -3.13
N ALA A 110 -13.78 7.80 -2.29
CA ALA A 110 -14.36 7.96 -0.96
C ALA A 110 -13.50 8.89 -0.08
N THR A 111 -12.17 8.81 -0.21
CA THR A 111 -11.26 9.71 0.49
C THR A 111 -11.47 11.15 0.04
N TRP A 112 -11.53 11.38 -1.27
CA TRP A 112 -11.71 12.69 -1.89
C TRP A 112 -13.00 13.38 -1.44
N GLU A 113 -14.12 12.65 -1.44
CA GLU A 113 -15.41 13.17 -0.99
C GLU A 113 -15.42 13.41 0.53
N PHE A 114 -14.80 12.53 1.31
CA PHE A 114 -14.81 12.63 2.78
C PHE A 114 -14.00 13.80 3.32
N ILE A 115 -12.78 14.02 2.81
CA ILE A 115 -11.90 15.11 3.29
C ILE A 115 -11.98 16.38 2.42
N GLY A 116 -12.65 16.28 1.28
CA GLY A 116 -12.69 17.31 0.25
C GLY A 116 -11.40 17.44 -0.57
N HIS A 117 -11.52 18.09 -1.72
CA HIS A 117 -10.43 18.36 -2.66
C HIS A 117 -9.18 18.96 -1.99
N LEU A 118 -9.36 19.93 -1.10
CA LEU A 118 -8.24 20.60 -0.42
C LEU A 118 -7.55 19.66 0.58
N GLY A 119 -8.31 18.86 1.32
CA GLY A 119 -7.73 17.87 2.23
C GLY A 119 -6.93 16.82 1.47
N TYR A 120 -7.47 16.33 0.35
CA TYR A 120 -6.79 15.36 -0.50
C TYR A 120 -5.50 15.92 -1.13
N PHE A 121 -5.55 17.18 -1.57
CA PHE A 121 -4.37 17.88 -2.06
C PHE A 121 -3.25 17.91 -1.02
N TRP A 122 -3.56 18.24 0.24
CA TRP A 122 -2.57 18.25 1.33
C TRP A 122 -2.03 16.87 1.64
N LEU A 123 -2.88 15.83 1.70
CA LEU A 123 -2.42 14.45 1.89
C LEU A 123 -1.46 14.02 0.79
N THR A 124 -1.82 14.26 -0.47
CA THR A 124 -1.00 13.89 -1.63
C THR A 124 0.34 14.64 -1.63
N GLN A 125 0.32 15.95 -1.35
CA GLN A 125 1.53 16.76 -1.29
C GLN A 125 2.46 16.29 -0.15
N THR A 126 1.89 15.97 1.01
CA THR A 126 2.65 15.47 2.17
C THR A 126 3.26 14.10 1.88
N LYS A 127 2.49 13.17 1.30
CA LYS A 127 3.00 11.87 0.87
C LYS A 127 4.17 12.02 -0.11
N ALA A 128 4.07 12.91 -1.08
CA ALA A 128 5.15 13.18 -2.02
C ALA A 128 6.42 13.73 -1.33
N LYS A 129 6.27 14.66 -0.38
CA LYS A 129 7.39 15.21 0.40
C LYS A 129 8.05 14.15 1.30
N ILE A 130 7.27 13.28 1.93
CA ILE A 130 7.79 12.15 2.72
C ILE A 130 8.58 11.20 1.82
N GLN A 131 8.05 10.87 0.64
CA GLN A 131 8.76 10.01 -0.32
C GLN A 131 10.08 10.63 -0.80
N GLU A 132 10.08 11.95 -1.06
CA GLU A 132 11.30 12.69 -1.41
C GLU A 132 12.34 12.65 -0.27
N LEU A 133 11.90 12.88 0.97
CA LEU A 133 12.75 12.80 2.16
C LEU A 133 13.35 11.40 2.32
N ARG A 134 12.52 10.36 2.25
CA ARG A 134 12.93 8.96 2.35
C ARG A 134 13.94 8.58 1.26
N THR A 135 13.71 9.04 0.04
CA THR A 135 14.67 8.89 -1.07
C THR A 135 16.01 9.56 -0.72
N LYS A 136 16.00 10.80 -0.22
CA LYS A 136 17.24 11.49 0.18
C LYS A 136 17.99 10.70 1.26
N ILE A 137 17.30 10.19 2.28
CA ILE A 137 17.89 9.39 3.37
C ILE A 137 18.49 8.08 2.82
N ALA A 138 17.76 7.36 1.98
CA ALA A 138 18.19 6.08 1.43
C ALA A 138 19.39 6.18 0.47
N PHE A 139 19.58 7.32 -0.18
CA PHE A 139 20.70 7.57 -1.10
C PHE A 139 21.83 8.40 -0.51
N HIS A 140 21.66 8.97 0.68
CA HIS A 140 22.68 9.76 1.36
C HIS A 140 23.08 9.12 2.69
N VAL A 141 24.12 8.27 2.64
CA VAL A 141 24.64 7.61 3.85
C VAL A 141 25.19 8.66 4.82
N PRO A 142 24.77 8.67 6.09
CA PRO A 142 25.33 9.55 7.10
C PRO A 142 26.85 9.37 7.23
N PRO A 143 27.64 10.45 7.28
CA PRO A 143 29.10 10.37 7.42
C PRO A 143 29.46 9.75 8.76
N ILE A 144 30.46 8.86 8.78
CA ILE A 144 30.88 8.23 10.03
C ILE A 144 31.52 9.26 11.00
N VAL A 145 31.10 9.22 12.25
CA VAL A 145 31.72 9.93 13.38
C VAL A 145 32.37 8.85 14.24
N SER A 146 33.67 8.63 14.04
CA SER A 146 34.41 7.64 14.82
C SER A 146 34.70 8.16 16.22
N SER A 147 34.46 7.31 17.22
CA SER A 147 34.94 7.57 18.59
C SER A 147 36.46 7.62 18.61
N SER A 148 37.05 8.47 19.44
CA SER A 148 38.48 8.44 19.72
C SER A 148 38.92 7.15 20.42
N ALA A 149 37.99 6.41 21.00
CA ALA A 149 38.20 5.10 21.59
C ALA A 149 38.03 3.93 20.58
N CYS A 150 37.74 4.21 19.31
CA CYS A 150 37.58 3.15 18.31
C CYS A 150 38.93 2.62 17.85
N ASP A 151 39.22 1.35 18.14
CA ASP A 151 40.45 0.69 17.70
C ASP A 151 40.45 0.38 16.19
N THR A 152 39.27 0.29 15.58
CA THR A 152 39.10 -0.13 14.17
C THR A 152 38.15 0.79 13.40
N PRO A 153 38.53 2.07 13.15
CA PRO A 153 37.66 3.04 12.48
C PRO A 153 37.37 2.68 11.02
N GLY A 154 38.32 2.05 10.32
CA GLY A 154 38.12 1.59 8.93
C GLY A 154 37.04 0.52 8.80
N PRO A 155 37.12 -0.60 9.55
CA PRO A 155 36.05 -1.61 9.60
C PRO A 155 34.68 -1.06 10.02
N CYS A 156 34.63 -0.14 11.00
CA CYS A 156 33.37 0.51 11.40
C CYS A 156 32.76 1.31 10.24
N PHE A 157 33.58 2.08 9.51
CA PHE A 157 33.14 2.82 8.33
C PHE A 157 32.56 1.89 7.27
N TYR A 158 33.27 0.82 6.93
CA TYR A 158 32.80 -0.13 5.92
C TYR A 158 31.48 -0.79 6.33
N SER A 159 31.40 -1.26 7.58
CA SER A 159 30.22 -1.96 8.10
C SER A 159 29.00 -1.05 8.16
N TRP A 160 29.18 0.21 8.55
CA TRP A 160 28.11 1.22 8.55
C TRP A 160 27.57 1.49 7.13
N ASN A 161 28.45 1.73 6.16
CA ASN A 161 28.01 1.96 4.77
C ASN A 161 27.27 0.75 4.21
N ARG A 162 27.81 -0.45 4.46
CA ARG A 162 27.17 -1.70 4.02
C ARG A 162 25.78 -1.87 4.64
N GLU A 163 25.64 -1.70 5.95
CA GLU A 163 24.33 -1.80 6.62
C GLU A 163 23.32 -0.80 6.03
N TRP A 164 23.77 0.42 5.72
CA TRP A 164 22.91 1.44 5.13
C TRP A 164 22.45 1.08 3.73
N GLU A 165 23.37 0.63 2.88
CA GLU A 165 23.10 0.26 1.49
C GLU A 165 22.27 -1.01 1.37
N GLU A 166 22.60 -2.03 2.16
CA GLU A 166 22.00 -3.36 2.03
C GLU A 166 20.69 -3.47 2.79
N ARG A 167 20.56 -2.85 3.97
CA ARG A 167 19.36 -3.03 4.80
C ARG A 167 18.53 -1.77 4.94
N VAL A 168 19.12 -0.66 5.38
CA VAL A 168 18.35 0.58 5.66
C VAL A 168 17.62 1.05 4.41
N ARG A 169 18.29 1.09 3.26
CA ARG A 169 17.68 1.45 1.97
C ARG A 169 16.47 0.58 1.64
N GLN A 170 16.54 -0.73 1.89
CA GLN A 170 15.45 -1.66 1.59
C GLN A 170 14.25 -1.43 2.52
N LEU A 171 14.50 -1.24 3.82
CA LEU A 171 13.44 -1.00 4.80
C LEU A 171 12.69 0.31 4.52
N ILE A 172 13.39 1.39 4.15
CA ILE A 172 12.79 2.70 3.86
C ILE A 172 11.93 2.65 2.58
N HIS A 173 12.34 1.86 1.59
CA HIS A 173 11.69 1.78 0.28
C HIS A 173 10.81 0.54 0.09
N HIS A 174 10.47 -0.18 1.16
CA HIS A 174 9.61 -1.34 1.05
C HIS A 174 8.25 -0.92 0.43
N PRO A 175 7.77 -1.61 -0.62
CA PRO A 175 6.62 -1.15 -1.41
C PRO A 175 5.30 -1.19 -0.64
N GLU A 176 5.16 -2.15 0.27
CA GLU A 176 3.90 -2.38 1.01
C GLU A 176 3.96 -1.82 2.44
N GLU A 177 5.12 -1.92 3.06
CA GLU A 177 5.30 -1.62 4.49
C GLU A 177 6.64 -0.93 4.73
N PRO A 178 6.79 0.32 4.26
CA PRO A 178 8.01 1.07 4.49
C PRO A 178 8.12 1.45 5.96
N ILE A 179 9.30 1.23 6.56
CA ILE A 179 9.55 1.60 7.96
C ILE A 179 9.45 3.12 8.15
N SER A 180 8.89 3.57 9.27
CA SER A 180 8.94 4.99 9.64
C SER A 180 10.38 5.39 9.96
N CYS A 181 10.74 6.67 9.73
CA CYS A 181 12.09 7.12 10.03
C CYS A 181 12.42 7.06 11.54
N LEU A 182 11.44 7.27 12.43
CA LEU A 182 11.63 7.09 13.87
C LEU A 182 11.87 5.63 14.26
N ASP A 183 11.09 4.69 13.73
CA ASP A 183 11.29 3.26 14.01
C ASP A 183 12.63 2.77 13.48
N LEU A 184 13.06 3.28 12.31
CA LEU A 184 14.38 3.02 11.78
C LEU A 184 15.48 3.48 12.73
N LEU A 185 15.33 4.66 13.34
CA LEU A 185 16.32 5.16 14.30
C LEU A 185 16.41 4.26 15.54
N ASP A 186 15.27 3.79 16.05
CA ASP A 186 15.25 2.85 17.17
C ASP A 186 15.91 1.51 16.78
N GLN A 187 15.61 0.99 15.59
CA GLN A 187 16.29 -0.20 15.08
C GLN A 187 17.80 0.00 14.96
N LEU A 188 18.25 1.12 14.40
CA LEU A 188 19.68 1.45 14.29
C LEU A 188 20.37 1.60 15.64
N ARG A 189 19.64 1.93 16.71
CA ARG A 189 20.19 1.95 18.08
C ARG A 189 20.32 0.55 18.66
N ASN A 190 19.34 -0.30 18.40
CA ASN A 190 19.19 -1.57 19.12
C ASN A 190 19.78 -2.77 18.37
N VAL A 191 20.03 -2.66 17.05
CA VAL A 191 20.53 -3.77 16.25
C VAL A 191 22.04 -3.91 16.33
N HIS A 192 22.54 -5.13 16.44
CA HIS A 192 23.96 -5.40 16.30
C HIS A 192 24.36 -5.32 14.82
N ILE A 193 25.34 -4.47 14.50
CA ILE A 193 25.88 -4.33 13.14
C ILE A 193 27.27 -4.97 13.11
N ASP A 194 27.41 -6.08 12.38
CA ASP A 194 28.65 -6.84 12.29
C ASP A 194 29.82 -5.97 11.81
N GLY A 195 30.83 -5.80 12.65
CA GLY A 195 32.03 -5.00 12.37
C GLY A 195 31.94 -3.52 12.75
N LEU A 196 30.83 -3.09 13.37
CA LEU A 196 30.67 -1.78 13.98
C LEU A 196 30.77 -1.90 15.51
N CYS A 197 31.62 -1.11 16.15
CA CYS A 197 31.65 -1.07 17.62
C CYS A 197 30.50 -0.21 18.19
N ASN A 198 30.06 -0.54 19.41
CA ASN A 198 28.91 0.12 20.05
C ASN A 198 29.13 1.64 20.21
N GLU A 199 30.34 2.09 20.54
CA GLU A 199 30.62 3.52 20.72
C GLU A 199 30.47 4.31 19.42
N CYS A 200 30.92 3.74 18.29
CA CYS A 200 30.73 4.37 16.99
C CYS A 200 29.25 4.36 16.59
N GLN A 201 28.53 3.27 16.84
CA GLN A 201 27.09 3.18 16.58
C GLN A 201 26.30 4.22 17.39
N ASP A 202 26.56 4.33 18.68
CA ASP A 202 25.90 5.30 19.56
C ASP A 202 26.16 6.74 19.12
N LEU A 203 27.41 7.06 18.76
CA LEU A 203 27.79 8.38 18.24
C LEU A 203 27.07 8.69 16.92
N MET A 204 26.96 7.70 16.02
CA MET A 204 26.26 7.83 14.75
C MET A 204 24.77 8.06 14.94
N VAL A 205 24.11 7.23 15.74
CA VAL A 205 22.68 7.37 16.06
C VAL A 205 22.42 8.73 16.72
N THR A 206 23.26 9.14 17.67
CA THR A 206 23.18 10.47 18.31
C THR A 206 23.38 11.60 17.30
N TRP A 207 24.32 11.46 16.36
CA TRP A 207 24.54 12.44 15.31
C TRP A 207 23.33 12.56 14.38
N ILE A 208 22.78 11.44 13.92
CA ILE A 208 21.58 11.38 13.05
C ILE A 208 20.40 12.06 13.75
N TRP A 209 20.17 11.74 15.02
CA TRP A 209 19.15 12.37 15.85
C TRP A 209 19.38 13.88 15.99
N GLY A 210 20.60 14.30 16.33
CA GLY A 210 20.95 15.72 16.51
C GLY A 210 20.86 16.54 15.22
N LYS A 211 20.89 15.91 14.04
CA LYS A 211 20.66 16.55 12.75
C LYS A 211 19.20 16.54 12.30
N CYS A 212 18.30 15.95 13.09
CA CYS A 212 16.89 15.79 12.77
C CYS A 212 16.68 15.13 11.41
N LEU A 213 17.59 14.24 10.98
CA LEU A 213 17.48 13.62 9.64
C LEU A 213 16.27 12.71 9.57
N LEU A 214 16.08 11.89 10.62
CA LEU A 214 15.01 10.91 10.71
C LEU A 214 13.76 11.42 11.44
N THR A 215 13.78 12.63 12.00
CA THR A 215 12.60 13.24 12.66
C THR A 215 11.87 14.25 11.77
N GLN A 216 12.35 14.45 10.54
CA GLN A 216 11.74 15.36 9.57
C GLN A 216 10.43 14.83 9.02
N GLU A 217 10.24 13.51 9.01
CA GLU A 217 9.03 12.87 8.51
C GLU A 217 7.82 13.25 9.37
N GLU A 218 7.97 13.18 10.69
CA GLU A 218 6.95 13.54 11.68
C GLU A 218 6.61 15.02 11.57
N GLY A 219 7.62 15.88 11.38
CA GLY A 219 7.40 17.30 11.15
C GLY A 219 6.64 17.60 9.84
N LEU A 220 6.67 16.72 8.84
CA LEU A 220 5.84 16.83 7.65
C LEU A 220 4.40 16.36 7.92
N ILE A 221 4.25 15.29 8.70
CA ILE A 221 2.94 14.76 9.12
C ILE A 221 2.21 15.78 9.99
N ASP A 222 2.87 16.33 11.02
CA ASP A 222 2.30 17.32 11.93
C ASP A 222 1.79 18.55 11.19
N LYS A 223 2.56 19.06 10.23
CA LYS A 223 2.14 20.20 9.38
C LYS A 223 0.94 19.86 8.51
N ALA A 224 0.84 18.63 8.02
CA ALA A 224 -0.30 18.19 7.23
C ALA A 224 -1.56 18.08 8.09
N VAL A 225 -1.42 17.54 9.30
CA VAL A 225 -2.51 17.44 10.28
C VAL A 225 -2.99 18.84 10.68
N GLU A 226 -2.07 19.75 10.99
CA GLU A 226 -2.40 21.16 11.30
C GLU A 226 -3.19 21.80 10.15
N ALA A 227 -2.70 21.68 8.91
CA ALA A 227 -3.40 22.20 7.73
C ALA A 227 -4.79 21.59 7.53
N LEU A 228 -4.97 20.30 7.82
CA LEU A 228 -6.28 19.63 7.74
C LEU A 228 -7.23 20.11 8.83
N VAL A 229 -6.74 20.30 10.07
CA VAL A 229 -7.52 20.83 11.18
C VAL A 229 -7.95 22.27 10.90
N ASP A 230 -7.06 23.09 10.34
CA ASP A 230 -7.36 24.47 9.94
C ASP A 230 -8.47 24.51 8.88
N LEU A 231 -8.41 23.63 7.87
CA LEU A 231 -9.45 23.51 6.85
C LEU A 231 -10.82 23.16 7.44
N GLN A 232 -10.86 22.37 8.52
CA GLN A 232 -12.09 21.98 9.21
C GLN A 232 -12.62 23.07 10.14
N THR A 233 -11.74 23.85 10.77
CA THR A 233 -12.09 24.79 11.84
C THR A 233 -12.33 26.22 11.34
N GLU A 234 -11.55 26.68 10.37
CA GLU A 234 -11.71 28.00 9.78
C GLU A 234 -12.67 27.92 8.59
N GLY A 235 -13.84 28.56 8.68
CA GLY A 235 -14.52 29.26 7.58
C GLY A 235 -15.05 28.48 6.35
N PRO A 236 -14.26 28.22 5.29
CA PRO A 236 -14.79 27.93 3.96
C PRO A 236 -15.66 26.67 3.88
N LEU A 237 -15.33 25.58 4.59
CA LEU A 237 -16.19 24.39 4.64
C LEU A 237 -17.49 24.68 5.41
N ARG A 238 -17.45 25.45 6.50
CA ARG A 238 -18.67 25.87 7.21
C ARG A 238 -19.55 26.76 6.33
N ILE A 239 -18.97 27.68 5.55
CA ILE A 239 -19.72 28.57 4.64
C ILE A 239 -20.27 27.79 3.44
N ALA A 240 -19.50 26.86 2.86
CA ALA A 240 -19.94 26.01 1.75
C ALA A 240 -21.01 24.99 2.17
N LEU A 241 -20.85 24.33 3.33
CA LEU A 241 -21.85 23.41 3.90
C LEU A 241 -23.12 24.15 4.32
N SER A 242 -23.02 25.35 4.91
CA SER A 242 -24.21 26.14 5.24
C SER A 242 -24.94 26.70 4.01
N ALA A 243 -24.24 26.93 2.89
CA ALA A 243 -24.88 27.28 1.62
C ALA A 243 -25.58 26.09 0.94
N SER A 244 -25.04 24.87 1.06
CA SER A 244 -25.64 23.63 0.54
C SER A 244 -26.95 23.27 1.27
N VAL A 245 -26.97 23.35 2.60
CA VAL A 245 -28.16 23.05 3.43
C VAL A 245 -29.33 24.02 3.16
N ALA A 246 -29.07 25.21 2.63
CA ALA A 246 -30.10 26.19 2.31
C ALA A 246 -30.87 25.90 0.99
N GLY A 247 -30.56 24.82 0.27
CA GLY A 247 -31.26 24.44 -0.97
C GLY A 247 -31.04 25.42 -2.13
N ALA A 248 -30.04 26.29 -2.04
CA ALA A 248 -29.67 27.19 -3.13
C ALA A 248 -28.76 26.45 -4.13
N PRO A 249 -29.12 26.38 -5.43
CA PRO A 249 -28.25 25.79 -6.44
C PRO A 249 -26.97 26.64 -6.54
N THR A 250 -25.93 26.21 -5.86
CA THR A 250 -24.66 26.93 -5.84
C THR A 250 -23.87 26.53 -7.07
N ARG A 251 -23.95 27.35 -8.13
CA ARG A 251 -22.98 27.29 -9.23
C ARG A 251 -21.63 27.76 -8.69
N LEU A 252 -20.73 26.83 -8.41
CA LEU A 252 -19.33 27.14 -8.11
C LEU A 252 -18.70 27.71 -9.38
N VAL A 253 -18.48 29.02 -9.42
CA VAL A 253 -17.65 29.65 -10.45
C VAL A 253 -16.22 29.62 -9.92
N VAL A 254 -15.44 28.63 -10.38
CA VAL A 254 -13.99 28.63 -10.17
C VAL A 254 -13.41 29.68 -11.12
N VAL A 255 -12.82 30.74 -10.56
CA VAL A 255 -12.06 31.77 -11.28
C VAL A 255 -10.58 31.40 -11.25
#